data_AF-A0A7Z2ZPL8-F1
#
_entry.id   AF-A0A7Z2ZPL8-F1
#
_cell.length_a   1.000
_cell.length_b   1.000
_cell.length_c   1.000
_cell.angle_alpha   90.00
_cell.angle_beta   90.00
_cell.angle_gamma   90.00
#
_symmetry.space_group_name_H-M   'P 1'
#
loop_
_entity.id
_entity.type
_entity.pdbx_description
1 polymer ?
#
loop_
_entity_poly.entity_id
_entity_poly.type
_entity_poly.pdbx_seq_one_letter_code
_entity_poly.pdbx_strand_id
1 'polypeptide(L)'
;MSSIFHEVKNYAILLESVKPFGGSGTVTTEWNWEISIYKLGTGIFKAKASEESKGKRIPWFVINLDDENEALKSILNDLQLHMNQS
;
A
#
# COMPACT_ATOMS: atom_id res chain seq x y z
N MET A 1 -1.78 28.25 2.38
CA MET A 1 -0.62 27.66 3.10
C MET A 1 -0.23 26.39 2.36
N SER A 2 1.07 26.19 2.11
CA SER A 2 1.59 24.96 1.49
C SER A 2 2.37 24.17 2.54
N SER A 3 2.11 22.88 2.66
CA SER A 3 2.87 21.99 3.55
C SER A 3 3.93 21.25 2.73
N ILE A 4 5.19 21.33 3.15
CA ILE A 4 6.27 20.53 2.60
C ILE A 4 6.43 19.31 3.50
N PHE A 5 6.38 18.13 2.91
CA PHE A 5 6.58 16.86 3.62
C PHE A 5 7.97 16.34 3.33
N HIS A 6 8.65 15.84 4.36
CA HIS A 6 9.88 15.09 4.14
C HIS A 6 9.49 13.66 3.79
N GLU A 7 9.82 13.27 2.57
CA GLU A 7 9.71 11.88 2.13
C GLU A 7 10.65 11.03 2.98
N VAL A 8 10.11 9.96 3.52
CA VAL A 8 10.88 9.04 4.35
C VAL A 8 11.44 7.97 3.45
N LYS A 9 10.56 7.25 2.74
CA LYS A 9 10.92 6.12 1.89
C LYS A 9 9.90 5.87 0.79
N ASN A 10 10.41 5.29 -0.30
CA ASN A 10 9.60 4.60 -1.30
C ASN A 10 9.89 3.10 -1.26
N TYR A 11 8.87 2.30 -1.54
CA TYR A 11 8.97 0.86 -1.69
C TYR A 11 8.34 0.45 -3.00
N ALA A 12 9.01 -0.45 -3.72
CA ALA A 12 8.41 -1.22 -4.80
C ALA A 12 8.16 -2.63 -4.26
N ILE A 13 6.90 -3.06 -4.26
CA ILE A 13 6.47 -4.32 -3.62
C ILE A 13 5.66 -5.13 -4.62
N LEU A 14 6.08 -6.38 -4.82
CA LEU A 14 5.31 -7.39 -5.53
C LEU A 14 4.41 -8.13 -4.53
N LEU A 15 3.11 -8.14 -4.79
CA LEU A 15 2.14 -8.90 -4.02
C LEU A 15 1.34 -9.82 -4.94
N GLU A 16 0.97 -11.00 -4.43
CA GLU A 16 0.16 -11.97 -5.15
C GLU A 16 -1.22 -12.09 -4.49
N SER A 17 -2.28 -12.05 -5.30
CA SER A 17 -3.62 -12.43 -4.89
C SER A 17 -3.95 -13.79 -5.48
N VAL A 18 -4.18 -14.77 -4.61
CA VAL A 18 -4.53 -16.14 -5.01
C VAL A 18 -5.99 -16.38 -4.69
N LYS A 19 -6.80 -16.67 -5.73
CA LYS A 19 -8.22 -16.98 -5.59
C LYS A 19 -8.52 -18.40 -6.12
N PRO A 20 -9.46 -19.14 -5.53
CA PRO A 20 -9.91 -20.41 -6.09
C PRO A 20 -10.48 -20.22 -7.50
N PHE A 21 -10.20 -21.15 -8.41
CA PHE A 21 -10.76 -21.19 -9.76
C PHE A 21 -11.29 -22.59 -10.06
N GLY A 22 -12.61 -22.76 -9.96
CA GLY A 22 -13.28 -24.05 -10.16
C GLY A 22 -12.97 -25.08 -9.07
N GLY A 23 -13.17 -26.37 -9.38
CA GLY A 23 -13.09 -27.46 -8.39
C GLY A 23 -11.68 -27.91 -7.98
N SER A 24 -10.62 -27.43 -8.64
CA SER A 24 -9.24 -27.86 -8.36
C SER A 24 -8.14 -26.87 -8.77
N GLY A 25 -8.49 -25.70 -9.32
CA GLY A 25 -7.53 -24.70 -9.78
C GLY A 25 -7.44 -23.51 -8.84
N THR A 26 -6.34 -22.76 -8.94
CA THR A 26 -6.21 -21.40 -8.42
C THR A 26 -5.88 -20.45 -9.55
N VAL A 27 -6.35 -19.22 -9.43
CA VAL A 27 -5.88 -18.10 -10.25
C VAL A 27 -5.01 -17.21 -9.37
N THR A 28 -3.78 -16.99 -9.81
CA THR A 28 -2.84 -16.07 -9.17
C THR A 28 -2.78 -14.79 -10.00
N THR A 29 -2.93 -13.66 -9.32
CA THR A 29 -2.81 -12.33 -9.92
C THR A 29 -1.70 -11.57 -9.20
N GLU A 30 -0.66 -11.19 -9.94
CA GLU A 30 0.44 -10.37 -9.43
C GLU A 30 0.09 -8.88 -9.44
N TRP A 31 0.60 -8.14 -8.46
CA TRP A 31 0.39 -6.70 -8.28
C TRP A 31 1.71 -6.01 -7.93
N ASN A 32 2.11 -5.03 -8.74
CA ASN A 32 3.36 -4.29 -8.57
C ASN A 32 3.11 -2.91 -7.96
N TRP A 33 3.07 -2.84 -6.64
CA TRP A 33 2.74 -1.63 -5.92
C TRP A 33 3.97 -0.75 -5.68
N GLU A 34 3.83 0.52 -6.02
CA GLU A 34 4.71 1.59 -5.56
C GLU A 34 4.07 2.26 -4.33
N ILE A 35 4.82 2.35 -3.25
CA ILE A 35 4.36 2.90 -1.98
C ILE A 35 5.27 4.07 -1.61
N SER A 36 4.67 5.20 -1.24
CA SER A 36 5.42 6.36 -0.72
C SER A 36 4.94 6.69 0.69
N ILE A 37 5.87 6.78 1.64
CA ILE A 37 5.61 7.12 3.05
C ILE A 37 6.34 8.40 3.43
N TYR A 38 5.63 9.31 4.08
CA TYR A 38 6.10 10.62 4.52
C TYR A 38 5.87 10.77 6.01
N LYS A 39 6.83 11.36 6.72
CA LYS A 39 6.70 11.65 8.15
C LYS A 39 6.22 13.09 8.31
N LEU A 40 5.06 13.25 8.95
CA LEU A 40 4.47 14.56 9.22
C LEU A 40 4.89 15.10 10.59
N GLY A 41 5.26 14.22 11.51
CA GLY A 41 5.64 14.55 12.87
C GLY A 41 5.99 13.30 13.67
N THR A 42 6.19 13.43 14.97
CA THR A 42 6.35 12.27 15.86
C THR A 42 5.07 11.44 15.85
N GLY A 43 5.16 10.18 15.45
CA GLY A 43 4.05 9.23 15.41
C GLY A 43 2.99 9.48 14.33
N ILE A 44 3.25 10.38 13.37
CA ILE A 44 2.29 10.71 12.30
C ILE A 44 2.97 10.54 10.95
N PHE A 45 2.43 9.62 10.15
CA PHE A 45 2.84 9.34 8.80
C PHE A 45 1.71 9.62 7.81
N LYS A 46 2.07 9.87 6.56
CA LYS A 46 1.17 9.99 5.43
C LYS A 46 1.64 9.05 4.35
N ALA A 47 0.74 8.24 3.82
CA ALA A 47 1.10 7.25 2.82
C ALA A 47 0.15 7.28 1.64
N LYS A 48 0.65 6.82 0.49
CA LYS A 48 -0.12 6.54 -0.72
C LYS A 48 0.48 5.29 -1.37
N ALA A 49 -0.30 4.65 -2.25
CA ALA A 49 0.22 3.59 -3.09
C ALA A 49 -0.44 3.60 -4.47
N SER A 50 0.28 3.11 -5.48
CA SER A 50 -0.23 2.96 -6.84
C SER A 50 0.27 1.67 -7.49
N GLU A 51 -0.59 1.06 -8.29
CA GLU A 51 -0.25 0.00 -9.21
C GLU A 51 -0.63 0.53 -10.61
N GLU A 52 0.38 0.94 -11.37
CA GLU A 52 0.17 1.67 -12.63
C GLU A 52 -0.46 0.80 -13.71
N SER A 53 -0.01 -0.46 -13.82
CA SER A 53 -0.39 -1.35 -14.93
C SER A 53 -1.88 -1.71 -14.95
N LYS A 54 -2.53 -1.68 -13.79
CA LYS A 54 -3.96 -1.97 -13.56
C LYS A 54 -4.74 -0.72 -13.17
N GLY A 55 -4.09 0.44 -13.13
CA GLY A 55 -4.72 1.72 -12.78
C GLY A 55 -5.32 1.75 -11.37
N LYS A 56 -4.77 0.99 -10.42
CA LYS A 56 -5.24 1.02 -9.02
C LYS A 56 -4.42 2.00 -8.19
N ARG A 57 -5.09 2.65 -7.24
CA ARG A 57 -4.48 3.64 -6.35
C ARG A 57 -5.11 3.56 -4.98
N ILE A 58 -4.27 3.67 -3.95
CA ILE A 58 -4.68 4.06 -2.62
C ILE A 58 -4.35 5.55 -2.49
N PRO A 59 -5.38 6.42 -2.37
CA PRO A 59 -5.16 7.85 -2.21
C PRO A 59 -4.44 8.14 -0.89
N TRP A 60 -3.97 9.36 -0.72
CA TRP A 60 -3.32 9.77 0.52
C TRP A 60 -4.18 9.51 1.76
N PHE A 61 -3.60 8.85 2.75
CA PHE A 61 -4.20 8.68 4.07
C PHE A 61 -3.15 8.90 5.17
N VAL A 62 -3.64 9.16 6.39
CA VAL A 62 -2.81 9.42 7.56
C VAL A 62 -2.74 8.16 8.40
N ILE A 63 -1.53 7.82 8.85
CA ILE A 63 -1.26 6.69 9.71
C ILE A 63 -0.69 7.25 11.02
N ASN A 64 -1.40 7.04 12.12
CA ASN A 64 -0.97 7.45 13.46
C ASN A 64 -0.36 6.25 14.17
N LEU A 65 0.93 6.02 13.93
CA LEU A 65 1.70 4.94 14.52
C LEU A 65 3.07 5.50 14.92
N ASP A 66 3.58 5.08 16.06
CA ASP A 66 4.85 5.58 16.60
C ASP A 66 6.07 5.06 15.83
N ASP A 67 5.89 4.02 15.01
CA ASP A 67 6.94 3.35 14.24
C ASP A 67 6.64 3.32 12.73
N GLU A 68 7.70 3.50 11.94
CA GLU A 68 7.66 3.47 10.50
C GLU A 68 7.33 2.06 9.96
N ASN A 69 7.82 0.99 10.61
CA ASN A 69 7.51 -0.37 10.17
C ASN A 69 6.04 -0.70 10.39
N GLU A 70 5.45 -0.22 11.47
CA GLU A 70 4.01 -0.35 11.73
C GLU A 70 3.21 0.43 10.68
N ALA A 71 3.67 1.62 10.27
CA ALA A 71 3.07 2.35 9.16
C ALA A 71 3.13 1.58 7.83
N LEU A 72 4.27 0.95 7.53
CA LEU A 72 4.42 0.08 6.36
C LEU A 72 3.49 -1.15 6.41
N LYS A 73 3.38 -1.80 7.57
CA LYS A 73 2.44 -2.94 7.75
C LYS A 73 0.99 -2.51 7.54
N SER A 74 0.61 -1.34 8.05
CA SER A 74 -0.73 -0.80 7.87
C SER A 74 -1.09 -0.66 6.40
N ILE A 75 -0.21 -0.03 5.60
CA ILE A 75 -0.47 0.13 4.16
C ILE A 75 -0.47 -1.21 3.43
N LEU A 76 0.41 -2.16 3.79
CA LEU A 76 0.42 -3.51 3.21
C LEU A 76 -0.91 -4.23 3.43
N ASN A 77 -1.52 -4.10 4.62
CA ASN A 77 -2.85 -4.66 4.90
C ASN A 77 -3.93 -4.03 4.02
N ASP A 78 -3.90 -2.70 3.85
CA ASP A 78 -4.85 -2.00 2.98
C ASP A 78 -4.73 -2.41 1.51
N LEU A 79 -3.50 -2.67 1.03
CA LEU A 79 -3.25 -3.20 -0.31
C LEU A 79 -3.85 -4.59 -0.48
N GLN A 80 -3.65 -5.48 0.50
CA GLN A 80 -4.22 -6.83 0.49
C GLN A 80 -5.76 -6.81 0.44
N LEU A 81 -6.40 -5.92 1.19
CA LEU A 81 -7.84 -5.74 1.14
C LEU A 81 -8.30 -5.27 -0.25
N HIS A 82 -7.62 -4.31 -0.87
CA HIS A 82 -7.93 -3.83 -2.22
C HIS A 82 -7.79 -4.89 -3.31
N MET A 83 -6.73 -5.72 -3.22
CA MET A 83 -6.50 -6.81 -4.17
C MET A 83 -7.57 -7.89 -4.08
N ASN A 84 -8.06 -8.18 -2.88
CA ASN A 84 -9.07 -9.21 -2.68
C ASN A 84 -10.48 -8.75 -3.14
N GLN A 85 -10.76 -7.45 -3.08
CA GLN A 85 -12.02 -6.85 -3.53
C GLN A 85 -12.08 -6.57 -5.05
N SER A 86 -10.93 -6.55 -5.74
CA SER A 86 -10.82 -6.37 -7.20
C SER A 86 -10.97 -7.70 -7.94
#